data_AF-A0A7Z9XN21-F1
#
_entry.id   AF-A0A7Z9XN21-F1
#
_cell.length_a   1.000
_cell.length_b   1.000
_cell.length_c   1.000
_cell.angle_alpha   90.00
_cell.angle_beta   90.00
_cell.angle_gamma   90.00
#
_symmetry.space_group_name_H-M   'P 1'
#
loop_
_entity.id
_entity.type
_entity.pdbx_description
1 polymer ?
#
loop_
_entity_poly.entity_id
_entity_poly.type
_entity_poly.pdbx_seq_one_letter_code
_entity_poly.pdbx_strand_id
1 'polypeptide(L)' 'MTENAPSSRPVLSIIAPVYNEEAILHELYRRISQVMDEQFGEPWELVLVNDGSWD' A
#
# COMPACT_ATOMS: atom_id res chain seq x y z
N MET A 1 -25.01 -19.18 15.42
CA MET A 1 -23.96 -19.45 14.42
C MET A 1 -23.54 -18.09 13.89
N THR A 2 -22.61 -17.43 14.56
CA THR A 2 -22.16 -16.08 14.16
C THR A 2 -21.17 -16.21 13.03
N GLU A 3 -21.50 -15.65 11.87
CA GLU A 3 -20.58 -15.48 10.74
C GLU A 3 -19.32 -14.77 11.22
N ASN A 4 -18.19 -15.44 11.07
CA ASN A 4 -16.87 -14.86 11.22
C ASN A 4 -16.59 -14.12 9.91
N ALA A 5 -17.01 -12.86 9.81
CA ALA A 5 -16.59 -12.00 8.70
C ALA A 5 -15.05 -12.01 8.64
N PRO A 6 -14.43 -12.10 7.46
CA PRO A 6 -12.98 -12.03 7.38
C PRO A 6 -12.53 -10.75 8.08
N SER A 7 -11.56 -10.87 8.97
CA SER A 7 -10.91 -9.73 9.60
C SER A 7 -10.28 -8.90 8.48
N SER A 8 -10.98 -7.88 7.97
CA SER A 8 -10.46 -6.94 6.95
C SER A 8 -9.36 -6.02 7.50
N ARG A 9 -8.73 -6.37 8.62
CA ARG A 9 -7.56 -5.65 9.11
C ARG A 9 -6.35 -6.03 8.27
N PRO A 10 -5.58 -5.06 7.76
CA PRO A 10 -4.35 -5.35 7.05
C PRO A 10 -3.40 -6.11 7.97
N VAL A 11 -2.81 -7.17 7.43
CA VAL A 11 -1.73 -7.94 8.06
C VAL A 11 -0.40 -7.21 7.88
N LEU A 12 -0.27 -6.43 6.80
CA LEU A 12 0.90 -5.62 6.50
C LEU A 12 0.51 -4.18 6.11
N SER A 13 1.19 -3.21 6.72
CA SER A 13 1.13 -1.81 6.33
C SER A 13 2.48 -1.39 5.74
N ILE A 14 2.48 -0.91 4.50
CA ILE A 14 3.66 -0.37 3.81
C ILE A 14 3.56 1.16 3.87
N ILE A 15 4.55 1.82 4.47
CA ILE A 15 4.61 3.29 4.56
C ILE A 15 5.73 3.77 3.63
N ALA A 16 5.37 4.59 2.64
CA ALA A 16 6.32 5.15 1.68
C ALA A 16 6.22 6.70 1.67
N PRO A 17 7.29 7.41 2.07
CA PRO A 17 7.37 8.85 1.88
C PRO A 17 7.58 9.16 0.39
N VAL A 18 6.85 10.15 -0.12
CA VAL A 18 6.90 10.57 -1.54
C VAL A 18 7.34 12.03 -1.57
N TYR A 19 8.53 12.28 -2.13
CA TYR A 19 9.13 13.60 -2.29
C TYR A 19 9.25 13.92 -3.77
N ASN A 20 8.50 14.90 -4.30
CA ASN A 20 8.63 15.36 -5.70
C ASN A 20 8.60 14.23 -6.76
N GLU A 21 7.97 13.10 -6.44
CA GLU A 21 8.08 11.80 -7.15
C GLU A 21 6.79 11.46 -7.93
N GLU A 22 5.97 12.46 -8.28
CA GLU A 22 4.67 12.26 -8.95
C GLU A 22 4.77 11.40 -10.22
N ALA A 23 5.86 11.57 -10.99
CA ALA A 23 6.10 10.82 -12.22
C ALA A 23 6.36 9.32 -11.98
N ILE A 24 6.89 8.93 -10.81
CA ILE A 24 7.23 7.54 -10.50
C ILE A 24 6.18 6.85 -9.62
N LEU A 25 5.28 7.63 -9.00
CA LEU A 25 4.27 7.12 -8.06
C LEU A 25 3.39 6.02 -8.66
N HIS A 26 2.99 6.18 -9.93
CA HIS A 26 2.22 5.17 -10.64
C HIS A 26 2.97 3.84 -10.79
N GLU A 27 4.28 3.91 -11.07
CA GLU A 27 5.11 2.72 -11.22
C GLU A 27 5.40 2.05 -9.88
N LEU A 28 5.63 2.85 -8.83
CA LEU A 28 5.76 2.36 -7.46
C LEU A 28 4.51 1.60 -7.02
N TYR A 29 3.34 2.23 -7.16
CA TYR A 29 2.05 1.59 -6.85
C TYR A 29 1.88 0.29 -7.64
N ARG A 30 2.09 0.32 -8.97
CA ARG A 30 1.94 -0.86 -9.83
C ARG A 30 2.79 -2.03 -9.36
N ARG A 31 4.08 -1.80 -9.07
CA ARG A 31 5.01 -2.86 -8.65
C ARG A 31 4.66 -3.42 -7.27
N ILE A 32 4.32 -2.55 -6.32
CA ILE A 32 3.96 -2.98 -4.97
C ILE A 32 2.66 -3.79 -5.02
N SER A 33 1.62 -3.27 -5.68
CA SER A 33 0.35 -3.99 -5.82
C SER A 33 0.54 -5.33 -6.50
N GLN A 34 1.31 -5.40 -7.58
CA GLN A 34 1.58 -6.67 -8.25
C GLN A 34 2.18 -7.71 -7.31
N VAL A 35 3.22 -7.36 -6.53
CA VAL A 35 3.85 -8.29 -5.59
C VAL A 35 2.89 -8.70 -4.48
N MET A 36 2.15 -7.75 -3.93
CA MET A 36 1.24 -8.01 -2.82
C MET A 36 0.05 -8.87 -3.24
N ASP A 37 -0.52 -8.59 -4.41
CA ASP A 37 -1.66 -9.33 -4.95
C ASP A 37 -1.26 -10.72 -5.47
N GLU A 38 -0.07 -10.86 -6.10
CA GLU A 38 0.36 -12.13 -6.69
C GLU A 38 1.07 -13.07 -5.70
N GLN A 39 1.80 -12.54 -4.73
CA GLN A 39 2.69 -13.33 -3.87
C GLN A 39 2.31 -13.33 -2.38
N PHE A 40 1.76 -12.23 -1.86
CA PHE A 40 1.44 -12.13 -0.44
C PHE A 40 0.06 -12.71 -0.12
N GLY A 41 -0.97 -12.31 -0.87
CA GLY A 41 -2.32 -12.90 -0.80
C GLY A 41 -3.12 -12.60 0.49
N GLU A 42 -2.54 -11.87 1.44
CA GLU A 42 -3.20 -11.43 2.67
C GLU A 42 -3.61 -9.94 2.58
N PRO A 43 -4.62 -9.48 3.35
CA PRO A 43 -5.02 -8.08 3.37
C PRO A 43 -3.84 -7.17 3.72
N TRP A 44 -3.69 -6.08 2.98
CA TRP A 44 -2.57 -5.15 3.15
C TRP A 44 -2.99 -3.71 2.80
N GLU A 45 -2.16 -2.74 3.21
CA GLU A 45 -2.34 -1.35 2.85
C GLU A 45 -1.02 -0.68 2.43
N LEU A 46 -1.14 0.31 1.54
CA LEU A 46 -0.06 1.22 1.16
C LEU A 46 -0.43 2.64 1.61
N VAL A 47 0.38 3.20 2.50
CA VAL A 47 0.23 4.57 3.00
C VAL A 47 1.32 5.43 2.36
N LEU A 48 0.91 6.27 1.41
CA LEU A 48 1.77 7.25 0.76
C LEU A 48 1.77 8.54 1.59
N VAL A 49 2.94 8.93 2.11
CA VAL A 49 3.08 10.13 2.92
C VAL A 49 3.73 11.22 2.07
N ASN A 50 2.96 12.25 1.74
CA ASN A 50 3.54 13.47 1.18
C ASN A 50 4.28 14.19 2.33
N ASP A 51 5.61 14.31 2.18
CA ASP A 51 6.49 14.99 3.13
C ASP A 51 6.22 16.50 3.23
N GLY A 52 5.43 17.08 2.31
CA GLY A 52 5.01 18.47 2.35
C GLY A 52 6.12 19.46 2.02
N SER A 53 7.27 18.97 1.57
CA SER A 53 8.36 19.75 1.01
C SER A 53 8.00 20.38 -0.32
N TRP A 54 8.48 21.60 -0.52
CA TRP A 54 8.29 22.41 -1.74
C TRP A 54 9.62 22.75 -2.42
N ASP A 55 10.71 22.05 -2.10
CA ASP A 55 12.02 22.30 -2.73
C ASP A 55 12.12 21.66 -4.13
#